data_AF-A0A067QP07-F1
#
_entry.id   AF-A0A067QP07-F1
#
_cell.length_a   1.000
_cell.length_b   1.000
_cell.length_c   1.000
_cell.angle_alpha   90.00
_cell.angle_beta   90.00
_cell.angle_gamma   90.00
#
_symmetry.space_group_name_H-M   'P 1'
#
loop_
_entity.id
_entity.type
_entity.pdbx_description
1 polymer ?
#
loop_
_entity_poly.entity_id
_entity_poly.type
_entity_poly.pdbx_seq_one_letter_code
_entity_poly.pdbx_strand_id
1 'polypeptide(L)'
;MLFAVYGMGAGSTSIPIYMRLLMCLSYLRFGFEGLMYAIYGNDRPMMPCPSEEAYCHFRSPKTLLLETGMENSNIWLAVLGLTAYMILFKAMSYFLLRWRLSRHRNFAALNYVGRIIKTHFSFTHQYK
;
A
#
# COMPACT_ATOMS: atom_id res chain seq x y z
N MET A 1 5.46 -0.70 7.47
CA MET A 1 5.53 -2.17 7.62
C MET A 1 4.20 -2.74 8.09
N LEU A 2 3.69 -2.34 9.26
CA LEU A 2 2.42 -2.85 9.82
C LEU A 2 1.22 -2.82 8.86
N PHE A 3 1.00 -1.71 8.15
CA PHE A 3 -0.10 -1.60 7.18
C PHE A 3 0.01 -2.52 5.96
N ALA A 4 1.21 -2.98 5.59
CA ALA A 4 1.35 -3.86 4.43
C ALA A 4 0.94 -5.31 4.74
N VAL A 5 1.00 -5.72 6.01
CA VAL A 5 0.76 -7.09 6.49
C VAL A 5 -0.57 -7.24 7.22
N TYR A 6 -1.29 -6.14 7.46
CA TYR A 6 -2.59 -6.18 8.11
C TYR A 6 -3.58 -7.02 7.29
N GLY A 7 -4.29 -7.95 7.94
CA GLY A 7 -5.25 -8.84 7.29
C GLY A 7 -4.68 -10.12 6.67
N MET A 8 -3.35 -10.35 6.75
CA MET A 8 -2.74 -11.61 6.31
C MET A 8 -3.20 -12.77 7.24
N GLY A 9 -3.88 -13.78 6.67
CA GLY A 9 -4.41 -14.94 7.39
C GLY A 9 -5.90 -14.87 7.78
N ALA A 10 -6.58 -13.76 7.46
CA ALA A 10 -8.04 -13.63 7.61
C ALA A 10 -8.75 -13.32 6.28
N GLY A 11 -8.00 -13.27 5.17
CA GLY A 11 -8.49 -12.87 3.85
C GLY A 11 -8.92 -11.40 3.76
N SER A 12 -9.37 -10.99 2.57
CA SER A 12 -9.77 -9.60 2.29
C SER A 12 -11.17 -9.22 2.79
N THR A 13 -11.92 -10.15 3.38
CA THR A 13 -13.35 -10.01 3.71
C THR A 13 -13.62 -9.30 5.04
N SER A 14 -12.66 -9.28 5.96
CA SER A 14 -12.84 -8.76 7.33
C SER A 14 -12.23 -7.36 7.56
N ILE A 15 -11.62 -6.75 6.54
CA ILE A 15 -10.86 -5.50 6.67
C ILE A 15 -11.80 -4.29 6.54
N PRO A 16 -11.85 -3.39 7.54
CA PRO A 16 -12.70 -2.21 7.45
C PRO A 16 -12.17 -1.18 6.43
N ILE A 17 -13.08 -0.38 5.85
CA ILE A 17 -12.80 0.49 4.71
C ILE A 17 -11.66 1.50 4.96
N TYR A 18 -11.56 2.04 6.18
CA TYR A 18 -10.52 3.01 6.54
C TYR A 18 -9.12 2.37 6.53
N MET A 19 -9.00 1.14 7.03
CA MET A 19 -7.72 0.41 6.96
C MET A 19 -7.36 0.06 5.53
N ARG A 20 -8.35 -0.29 4.71
CA ARG A 20 -8.13 -0.57 3.28
C ARG A 20 -7.56 0.64 2.55
N LEU A 21 -8.03 1.86 2.86
CA LEU A 21 -7.45 3.09 2.31
C LEU A 21 -6.00 3.29 2.75
N LEU A 22 -5.70 3.07 4.04
CA LEU A 22 -4.33 3.20 4.57
C LEU A 22 -3.37 2.16 3.95
N MET A 23 -3.85 0.95 3.68
CA MET A 23 -3.09 -0.08 2.96
C MET A 23 -2.78 0.36 1.54
N CYS A 24 -3.78 0.85 0.81
CA CYS A 24 -3.60 1.38 -0.55
C CYS A 24 -2.69 2.61 -0.57
N LEU A 25 -2.50 3.31 0.56
CA LEU A 25 -1.55 4.42 0.67
C LEU A 25 -0.11 3.98 0.95
N SER A 26 0.14 2.70 1.20
CA SER A 26 1.46 2.18 1.55
C SER A 26 2.18 1.65 0.32
N TYR A 27 3.33 2.22 -0.04
CA TYR A 27 4.15 1.71 -1.16
C TYR A 27 4.52 0.22 -0.98
N LEU A 28 4.75 -0.20 0.28
CA LEU A 28 5.11 -1.58 0.62
C LEU A 28 4.01 -2.57 0.26
N ARG A 29 2.74 -2.15 0.31
CA ARG A 29 1.59 -2.99 -0.04
C ARG A 29 1.64 -3.36 -1.52
N PHE A 30 1.86 -2.38 -2.40
CA PHE A 30 2.02 -2.63 -3.84
C PHE A 30 3.28 -3.46 -4.16
N GLY A 31 4.38 -3.25 -3.43
CA GLY A 31 5.57 -4.09 -3.57
C GLY A 31 5.31 -5.55 -3.20
N PHE A 32 4.58 -5.78 -2.12
CA PHE A 32 4.21 -7.13 -1.67
C PHE A 32 3.20 -7.78 -2.62
N GLU A 33 2.24 -7.02 -3.14
CA GLU A 33 1.31 -7.44 -4.20
C GLU A 33 2.05 -7.95 -5.44
N GLY A 34 3.02 -7.17 -5.94
CA GLY A 34 3.85 -7.57 -7.06
C GLY A 34 4.72 -8.79 -6.76
N LEU A 35 5.30 -8.87 -5.56
CA LEU A 35 6.14 -9.99 -5.13
C LEU A 35 5.34 -11.29 -5.03
N MET A 36 4.19 -11.28 -4.35
CA MET A 36 3.34 -12.45 -4.20
C MET A 36 2.80 -12.93 -5.53
N TYR A 37 2.41 -12.01 -6.41
CA TYR A 37 1.99 -12.36 -7.76
C TYR A 37 3.15 -12.93 -8.61
N ALA A 38 4.37 -12.39 -8.47
CA ALA A 38 5.53 -12.89 -9.21
C ALA A 38 5.98 -14.29 -8.76
N ILE A 39 5.86 -14.62 -7.46
CA ILE A 39 6.27 -15.92 -6.92
C ILE A 39 5.16 -16.98 -7.11
N TYR A 40 3.91 -16.62 -6.83
CA TYR A 40 2.79 -17.56 -6.71
C TYR A 40 1.70 -17.40 -7.80
N GLY A 41 1.78 -16.38 -8.65
CA GLY A 41 0.77 -16.13 -9.69
C GLY A 41 0.90 -17.03 -10.94
N ASN A 42 0.11 -16.69 -11.97
CA ASN A 42 0.20 -17.20 -13.33
C ASN A 42 0.10 -18.75 -13.49
N ASP A 43 -0.92 -19.36 -12.86
CA ASP A 43 -1.21 -20.81 -12.88
C ASP A 43 0.04 -21.70 -12.67
N ARG A 44 0.87 -21.31 -11.71
CA ARG A 44 2.05 -22.07 -11.31
C ARG A 44 1.67 -23.50 -10.89
N PRO A 45 2.46 -24.52 -11.27
CA PRO A 45 2.22 -25.89 -10.82
C PRO A 45 2.28 -26.01 -9.29
N MET A 46 1.61 -27.04 -8.78
CA MET A 46 1.56 -27.35 -7.36
C MET A 46 2.97 -27.50 -6.78
N MET A 47 3.18 -26.97 -5.59
CA MET A 47 4.48 -27.05 -4.91
C MET A 47 4.73 -28.48 -4.40
N PRO A 48 5.99 -28.96 -4.43
CA PRO A 48 6.32 -30.27 -3.89
C PRO A 48 6.14 -30.24 -2.37
N CYS A 49 5.38 -31.20 -1.83
CA CYS A 49 5.23 -31.39 -0.40
C CYS A 49 6.16 -32.53 0.08
N PRO A 50 6.70 -32.46 1.30
CA PRO A 50 7.48 -33.54 1.89
C PRO A 50 6.70 -34.85 1.89
N SER A 51 7.39 -35.97 1.63
CA SER A 51 6.81 -37.32 1.67
C SER A 51 6.35 -37.75 3.07
N GLU A 52 6.90 -37.10 4.11
CA GLU A 52 6.66 -37.42 5.52
C GLU A 52 5.30 -36.90 6.03
N GLU A 53 4.64 -36.01 5.27
CA GLU A 53 3.46 -35.28 5.73
C GLU A 53 2.23 -35.62 4.88
N ALA A 54 1.21 -36.22 5.51
CA ALA A 54 -0.04 -36.60 4.84
C ALA A 54 -0.92 -35.39 4.44
N TYR A 55 -0.66 -34.21 5.01
CA TYR A 55 -1.45 -33.00 4.77
C TYR A 55 -0.57 -31.78 4.53
N CYS A 56 -0.78 -31.13 3.38
CA CYS A 56 0.00 -29.97 2.93
C CYS A 56 -0.94 -28.85 2.52
N HIS A 57 -1.27 -27.97 3.45
CA HIS A 57 -2.26 -26.90 3.26
C HIS A 57 -1.88 -25.92 2.13
N PHE A 58 -0.59 -25.63 1.99
CA PHE A 58 -0.06 -24.68 0.99
C PHE A 58 0.43 -25.34 -0.30
N ARG A 59 -0.02 -26.55 -0.62
CA ARG A 59 0.30 -27.23 -1.89
C ARG A 59 -0.15 -26.41 -3.11
N SER A 60 -1.29 -25.74 -2.98
CA SER A 60 -1.82 -24.84 -4.00
C SER A 60 -1.34 -23.41 -3.76
N PRO A 61 -0.66 -22.78 -4.73
CA PRO A 61 -0.28 -21.37 -4.63
C PRO A 61 -1.51 -20.44 -4.53
N LYS A 62 -2.68 -20.88 -5.01
CA LYS A 62 -3.94 -20.13 -4.93
C LYS A 62 -4.40 -19.94 -3.48
N THR A 63 -4.19 -20.93 -2.62
CA THR A 63 -4.53 -20.82 -1.19
C THR A 63 -3.71 -19.73 -0.50
N LEU A 64 -2.41 -19.62 -0.80
CA LEU A 64 -1.56 -18.55 -0.28
C LEU A 64 -2.03 -17.15 -0.73
N LEU A 65 -2.41 -17.02 -2.01
CA LEU A 65 -2.93 -15.77 -2.54
C LEU A 65 -4.27 -15.39 -1.92
N LEU A 66 -5.13 -16.36 -1.59
CA LEU A 66 -6.39 -16.14 -0.90
C LEU A 66 -6.18 -15.67 0.54
N GLU A 67 -5.32 -16.35 1.31
CA GLU A 67 -5.01 -16.03 2.71
C GLU A 67 -4.38 -14.63 2.88
N THR A 68 -3.58 -14.23 1.90
CA THR A 68 -2.96 -12.90 1.86
C THR A 68 -3.85 -11.81 1.25
N GLY A 69 -5.03 -12.18 0.72
CA GLY A 69 -5.97 -11.27 0.07
C GLY A 69 -5.43 -10.67 -1.24
N MET A 70 -4.61 -11.43 -1.98
CA MET A 70 -3.93 -11.03 -3.22
C MET A 70 -4.47 -11.73 -4.47
N GLU A 71 -5.53 -12.53 -4.36
CA GLU A 71 -6.05 -13.37 -5.47
C GLU A 71 -6.33 -12.60 -6.77
N ASN A 72 -6.85 -11.38 -6.66
CA ASN A 72 -7.26 -10.57 -7.82
C ASN A 72 -6.27 -9.44 -8.15
N SER A 73 -5.04 -9.49 -7.63
CA SER A 73 -4.04 -8.45 -7.91
C SER A 73 -3.41 -8.66 -9.30
N ASN A 74 -3.23 -7.58 -10.04
CA ASN A 74 -2.52 -7.60 -11.32
C ASN A 74 -1.12 -7.03 -11.12
N ILE A 75 -0.10 -7.72 -11.64
CA ILE A 75 1.29 -7.24 -11.55
C ILE A 75 1.46 -5.85 -12.17
N TRP A 76 0.73 -5.54 -13.25
CA TRP A 76 0.74 -4.23 -13.88
C TRP A 76 0.25 -3.11 -12.96
N LEU A 77 -0.79 -3.36 -12.15
CA LEU A 77 -1.30 -2.39 -11.18
C LEU A 77 -0.27 -2.13 -10.08
N ALA A 78 0.40 -3.18 -9.61
CA ALA A 78 1.47 -3.05 -8.62
C ALA A 78 2.65 -2.22 -9.15
N VAL A 79 3.09 -2.47 -10.39
CA VAL A 79 4.18 -1.72 -11.04
C VAL A 79 3.80 -0.25 -11.28
N LEU A 80 2.58 0.01 -11.77
CA LEU A 80 2.08 1.37 -11.96
C LEU A 80 1.99 2.12 -10.62
N GLY A 81 1.47 1.47 -9.58
CA GLY A 81 1.40 2.02 -8.23
C GLY A 81 2.78 2.40 -7.69
N LEU A 82 3.75 1.48 -7.73
CA LEU A 82 5.12 1.75 -7.31
C LEU A 82 5.77 2.91 -8.08
N THR A 83 5.56 2.95 -9.40
CA THR A 83 6.09 4.01 -10.25
C THR A 83 5.50 5.36 -9.88
N ALA A 84 4.18 5.44 -9.66
CA ALA A 84 3.51 6.65 -9.21
C ALA A 84 4.04 7.12 -7.83
N TYR A 85 4.20 6.21 -6.87
CA TYR A 85 4.80 6.50 -5.57
C TYR A 85 6.21 7.09 -5.68
N MET A 86 7.02 6.53 -6.56
CA MET A 86 8.40 6.97 -6.76
C MET A 86 8.46 8.39 -7.35
N ILE A 87 7.59 8.71 -8.31
CA ILE A 87 7.47 10.06 -8.87
C ILE A 87 6.98 11.05 -7.81
N LEU A 88 5.93 10.69 -7.06
CA LEU A 88 5.37 11.51 -6.00
C LEU A 88 6.40 11.80 -4.91
N PHE A 89 7.14 10.78 -4.45
CA PHE A 89 8.17 10.95 -3.45
C PHE A 89 9.30 11.85 -3.96
N LYS A 90 9.76 11.66 -5.21
CA LYS A 90 10.76 12.54 -5.82
C LYS A 90 10.28 13.98 -5.94
N ALA A 91 9.04 14.20 -6.37
CA ALA A 91 8.45 15.53 -6.46
C ALA A 91 8.36 16.19 -5.07
N MET A 92 7.91 15.44 -4.06
CA MET A 92 7.81 15.92 -2.69
C MET A 92 9.18 16.24 -2.09
N SER A 93 10.17 15.37 -2.25
CA SER A 93 11.55 15.62 -1.82
C SER A 93 12.17 16.81 -2.54
N TYR A 94 11.97 16.95 -3.85
CA TYR A 94 12.43 18.11 -4.61
C TYR A 94 11.79 19.40 -4.08
N PHE A 95 10.48 19.39 -3.85
CA PHE A 95 9.75 20.54 -3.31
C PHE A 95 10.23 20.91 -1.91
N LEU A 96 10.36 19.93 -1.02
CA LEU A 96 10.90 20.12 0.34
C LEU A 96 12.32 20.69 0.31
N LEU A 97 13.18 20.19 -0.59
CA LEU A 97 14.55 20.68 -0.73
C LEU A 97 14.59 22.11 -1.29
N ARG A 98 13.84 22.39 -2.36
CA ARG A 98 13.66 23.74 -2.92
C ARG A 98 13.14 24.72 -1.88
N TRP A 99 12.17 24.29 -1.07
CA TRP A 99 11.58 25.09 -0.02
C TRP A 99 12.59 25.36 1.11
N ARG A 100 13.40 24.37 1.49
CA ARG A 100 14.49 24.54 2.47
C ARG A 100 15.61 25.46 1.98
N LEU A 101 15.99 25.40 0.70
CA LEU A 101 17.02 26.31 0.15
C LEU A 101 16.49 27.73 -0.07
N SER A 102 15.19 27.90 -0.35
CA SER A 102 14.55 29.22 -0.51
C SER A 102 14.21 29.90 0.83
N ARG A 103 15.04 29.70 1.87
CA ARG A 103 14.86 30.08 3.28
C ARG A 103 14.81 31.61 3.56
N HIS A 104 14.62 32.46 2.55
CA HIS A 104 14.44 33.90 2.74
C HIS A 104 13.13 34.49 2.17
N ARG A 105 12.16 33.71 1.65
CA ARG A 105 10.94 34.37 1.10
C ARG A 105 9.57 33.69 1.11
N ASN A 106 9.35 32.58 1.81
CA ASN A 106 8.06 31.85 1.66
C ASN A 106 7.35 31.47 2.97
N PHE A 107 7.16 32.44 3.88
CA PHE A 107 6.13 32.35 4.93
C PHE A 107 4.71 32.27 4.32
N ALA A 108 4.53 32.74 3.08
CA ALA A 108 3.26 32.72 2.35
C ALA A 108 2.79 31.32 1.94
N ALA A 109 3.70 30.40 1.56
CA ALA A 109 3.32 29.04 1.17
C ALA A 109 2.88 28.19 2.38
N LEU A 110 3.53 28.39 3.54
CA LEU A 110 3.06 27.83 4.82
C LEU A 110 1.70 28.40 5.23
N ASN A 111 1.48 29.70 5.05
CA ASN A 111 0.18 30.30 5.31
C ASN A 111 -0.90 29.80 4.34
N TYR A 112 -0.54 29.42 3.11
CA TYR A 112 -1.47 28.86 2.13
C TYR A 112 -1.84 27.39 2.47
N VAL A 113 -0.84 26.55 2.74
CA VAL A 113 -1.06 25.15 3.16
C VAL A 113 -1.70 25.10 4.56
N GLY A 114 -1.27 25.97 5.47
CA GLY A 114 -1.88 26.17 6.79
C GLY A 114 -3.33 26.67 6.70
N ARG A 115 -3.68 27.49 5.69
CA ARG A 115 -5.07 27.87 5.40
C ARG A 115 -5.90 26.67 4.96
N ILE A 116 -5.39 25.84 4.05
CA ILE A 116 -6.11 24.65 3.57
C ILE A 116 -6.33 23.63 4.70
N ILE A 117 -5.30 23.38 5.53
CA ILE A 117 -5.41 22.51 6.70
C ILE A 117 -6.42 23.09 7.70
N LYS A 118 -6.39 24.41 7.95
CA LYS A 118 -7.35 25.08 8.85
C LYS A 118 -8.78 25.00 8.31
N THR A 119 -8.99 25.10 7.00
CA THR A 119 -10.31 24.95 6.38
C THR A 119 -10.83 23.53 6.56
N HIS A 120 -10.03 22.49 6.32
CA HIS A 120 -10.49 21.10 6.51
C HIS A 120 -10.72 20.73 7.99
N PHE A 121 -9.89 21.22 8.92
CA PHE A 121 -10.05 20.94 10.35
C PHE A 121 -11.22 21.72 10.99
N SER A 122 -11.54 22.91 10.44
CA SER A 122 -12.68 23.74 10.85
C SER A 122 -14.04 23.07 10.60
N PHE A 123 -14.16 22.22 9.57
CA PHE A 123 -15.42 21.53 9.25
C PHE A 123 -15.76 20.41 10.24
N THR A 124 -14.75 19.77 10.85
CA THR A 124 -14.97 18.71 11.86
C THR A 124 -15.43 19.27 13.22
N HIS A 125 -15.13 20.53 13.54
CA HIS A 125 -15.59 21.15 14.80
C HIS A 125 -17.02 21.72 14.72
N GLN A 126 -17.63 21.78 13.53
CA GLN A 126 -19.00 22.31 13.32
C GLN A 126 -20.10 21.23 13.38
N TYR A 127 -19.75 19.95 13.55
CA TYR A 127 -20.70 18.86 13.79
C TYR A 127 -20.58 18.38 15.25
N LYS A 128 -20.99 19.23 16.17
CA LYS A 128 -21.40 18.86 17.52
C LYS A 128 -22.87 19.21 17.68
#